data_AF-A0A061SWW1-F1
#
_entry.id   AF-A0A061SWW1-F1
#
_cell.length_a   1.000
_cell.length_b   1.000
_cell.length_c   1.000
_cell.angle_alpha   90.00
_cell.angle_beta   90.00
_cell.angle_gamma   90.00
#
_symmetry.space_group_name_H-M   'P 1'
#
loop_
_entity.id
_entity.type
_entity.pdbx_description
1 polymer ?
#
loop_
_entity_poly.entity_id
_entity_poly.type
_entity_poly.pdbx_seq_one_letter_code
_entity_poly.pdbx_strand_id
1 'polypeptide(L)'
;MILGIGTDLANIERIQGTLDRFGDRFRNRVFTEVEQRKAERRKDVAGTYAKRWAAKEACSKALGTGLRMGISWRDMAVSNLRTGQPVMEVTGWAKDRLDSMTPPGHEAIIHVTLTDDHPWAQAFVVIEARPLS
;
A
#
# COMPACT_ATOMS: atom_id res chain seq x y z
N MET A 1 15.11 -1.47 14.79
CA MET A 1 14.63 -2.88 14.82
C MET A 1 13.46 -3.06 13.85
N ILE A 2 13.23 -4.26 13.31
CA ILE A 2 12.07 -4.51 12.44
C ILE A 2 10.82 -4.71 13.31
N LEU A 3 9.77 -3.92 13.06
CA LEU A 3 8.46 -4.04 13.71
C LEU A 3 7.54 -5.02 12.99
N GLY A 4 7.67 -5.13 11.67
CA GLY A 4 6.85 -6.02 10.87
C GLY A 4 7.26 -6.05 9.40
N ILE A 5 6.92 -7.14 8.72
CA ILE A 5 7.15 -7.33 7.30
C ILE A 5 5.88 -7.79 6.60
N GLY A 6 5.74 -7.46 5.34
CA GLY A 6 4.64 -7.95 4.53
C GLY A 6 5.00 -7.99 3.05
N THR A 7 4.43 -8.97 2.36
CA THR A 7 4.49 -9.09 0.91
C THR A 7 3.14 -9.47 0.36
N ASP A 8 2.84 -9.02 -0.85
CA ASP A 8 1.65 -9.42 -1.57
C ASP A 8 1.93 -9.53 -3.07
N LEU A 9 1.28 -10.50 -3.70
CA LEU A 9 1.32 -10.75 -5.14
C LEU A 9 -0.11 -10.64 -5.67
N ALA A 10 -0.36 -9.61 -6.47
CA ALA A 10 -1.64 -9.34 -7.10
C ALA A 10 -1.61 -9.75 -8.58
N ASN A 11 -2.68 -10.39 -9.04
CA ASN A 11 -2.89 -10.63 -10.46
C ASN A 11 -3.56 -9.40 -11.10
N ILE A 12 -2.93 -8.83 -12.12
CA ILE A 12 -3.36 -7.62 -12.82
C ILE A 12 -4.72 -7.84 -13.51
N GLU A 13 -4.93 -9.00 -14.12
CA GLU A 13 -6.19 -9.32 -14.81
C GLU A 13 -7.36 -9.43 -13.82
N ARG A 14 -7.12 -9.94 -12.60
CA ARG A 14 -8.13 -9.97 -11.53
C ARG A 14 -8.50 -8.57 -11.05
N ILE A 15 -7.52 -7.67 -10.98
CA ILE A 15 -7.76 -6.26 -10.64
C ILE A 15 -8.52 -5.58 -11.78
N GLN A 16 -8.16 -5.82 -13.04
CA GLN A 16 -8.90 -5.35 -14.21
C GLN A 16 -10.35 -5.80 -14.17
N GLY A 17 -10.62 -7.10 -14.00
CA GLY A 17 -11.99 -7.61 -13.92
C GLY A 17 -12.80 -7.02 -12.74
N THR A 18 -12.13 -6.67 -11.64
CA THR A 18 -12.77 -5.98 -10.50
C THR A 18 -13.10 -4.52 -10.83
N LEU A 19 -12.19 -3.82 -11.52
CA LEU A 19 -12.41 -2.47 -12.02
C LEU A 19 -13.56 -2.45 -13.04
N ASP A 20 -13.60 -3.41 -13.96
CA ASP A 20 -14.66 -3.50 -14.98
C ASP A 20 -16.02 -3.78 -14.33
N ARG A 21 -16.06 -4.63 -13.31
CA ARG A 21 -17.30 -5.02 -12.63
C ARG A 21 -17.84 -3.94 -11.70
N PHE A 22 -16.99 -3.22 -10.98
CA PHE A 22 -17.41 -2.32 -9.90
C PHE A 22 -17.04 -0.85 -10.11
N GLY A 23 -16.19 -0.54 -11.08
CA GLY A 23 -15.81 0.82 -11.49
C GLY A 23 -15.41 1.70 -10.30
N ASP A 24 -16.06 2.87 -10.22
CA ASP A 24 -15.83 3.88 -9.19
C ASP A 24 -16.06 3.38 -7.77
N ARG A 25 -16.98 2.43 -7.57
CA ARG A 25 -17.25 1.90 -6.23
C ARG A 25 -16.01 1.21 -5.66
N PHE A 26 -15.29 0.46 -6.49
CA PHE A 26 -14.03 -0.16 -6.07
C PHE A 26 -12.92 0.89 -5.94
N ARG A 27 -12.77 1.77 -6.94
CA ARG A 27 -11.74 2.82 -6.93
C ARG A 27 -11.81 3.69 -5.68
N ASN A 28 -12.99 4.22 -5.38
CA ASN A 28 -13.22 5.15 -4.28
C ASN A 28 -13.16 4.50 -2.89
N ARG A 29 -13.35 3.17 -2.82
CA ARG A 29 -13.21 2.41 -1.58
C ARG A 29 -11.74 2.11 -1.26
N VAL A 30 -10.92 1.86 -2.27
CA VAL A 30 -9.57 1.29 -2.07
C VAL A 30 -8.47 2.34 -2.23
N PHE A 31 -8.58 3.21 -3.23
CA PHE A 31 -7.49 4.09 -3.65
C PHE A 31 -7.79 5.54 -3.30
N THR A 32 -6.76 6.26 -2.87
CA THR A 32 -6.85 7.71 -2.66
C THR A 32 -6.93 8.43 -4.00
N GLU A 33 -7.40 9.68 -3.99
CA GLU A 33 -7.48 10.50 -5.20
C GLU A 33 -6.12 10.73 -5.87
N VAL A 34 -5.03 10.73 -5.10
CA VAL A 34 -3.68 10.86 -5.64
C VAL A 34 -3.29 9.59 -6.40
N GLU A 35 -3.61 8.42 -5.84
CA GLU A 35 -3.38 7.12 -6.49
C GLU A 35 -4.22 6.96 -7.76
N GLN A 36 -5.50 7.34 -7.71
CA GLN A 36 -6.40 7.29 -8.88
C GLN A 36 -5.87 8.19 -10.01
N ARG A 37 -5.55 9.46 -9.70
CA ARG A 37 -4.96 10.39 -10.69
C ARG A 37 -3.65 9.87 -11.28
N LYS A 38 -2.82 9.18 -10.49
CA LYS A 38 -1.59 8.57 -10.99
C LYS A 38 -1.88 7.42 -11.94
N ALA A 39 -2.79 6.52 -11.59
CA ALA A 39 -3.15 5.37 -12.41
C ALA A 39 -3.75 5.80 -13.76
N GLU A 40 -4.68 6.76 -13.74
CA GLU A 40 -5.40 7.22 -14.94
C GLU A 40 -4.52 7.97 -15.94
N ARG A 41 -3.33 8.42 -15.54
CA ARG A 41 -2.34 9.06 -16.43
C ARG A 41 -1.36 8.07 -17.06
N ARG A 42 -1.46 6.77 -16.76
CA ARG A 42 -0.53 5.74 -17.26
C ARG A 42 -1.21 4.91 -18.34
N LYS A 43 -0.40 4.40 -19.28
CA LYS A 43 -0.88 3.49 -20.33
C LYS A 43 -1.46 2.20 -19.72
N ASP A 44 -0.77 1.66 -18.71
CA ASP A 44 -1.22 0.49 -17.95
C ASP A 44 -1.91 0.92 -16.65
N VAL A 45 -3.21 1.19 -16.77
CA VAL A 45 -4.05 1.65 -15.65
C VAL A 45 -4.25 0.53 -14.64
N ALA A 46 -4.63 -0.68 -15.08
CA ALA A 46 -4.87 -1.80 -14.19
C ALA A 46 -3.61 -2.31 -13.51
N GLY A 47 -2.47 -2.39 -14.19
CA GLY A 47 -1.19 -2.73 -13.56
C GLY A 47 -0.77 -1.70 -12.52
N THR A 48 -1.08 -0.41 -12.75
CA THR A 48 -0.85 0.62 -11.72
C THR A 48 -1.74 0.38 -10.49
N TYR A 49 -3.04 0.13 -10.66
CA TYR A 49 -3.92 -0.20 -9.54
C TYR A 49 -3.53 -1.50 -8.83
N ALA A 50 -3.09 -2.51 -9.58
CA ALA A 50 -2.65 -3.79 -9.02
C ALA A 50 -1.40 -3.64 -8.13
N LYS A 51 -0.43 -2.81 -8.55
CA LYS A 51 0.72 -2.46 -7.69
C LYS A 51 0.30 -1.75 -6.41
N ARG A 52 -0.68 -0.84 -6.47
CA ARG A 52 -1.20 -0.15 -5.29
C ARG A 52 -1.97 -1.10 -4.37
N TRP A 53 -2.73 -2.02 -4.94
CA TRP A 53 -3.39 -3.10 -4.21
C TRP A 53 -2.37 -3.94 -3.44
N ALA A 54 -1.36 -4.48 -4.14
CA ALA A 54 -0.31 -5.28 -3.53
C ALA A 54 0.42 -4.52 -2.42
N ALA A 55 0.71 -3.22 -2.61
CA ALA A 55 1.35 -2.39 -1.59
C ALA A 55 0.52 -2.27 -0.32
N LYS A 56 -0.79 -2.04 -0.44
CA LYS A 56 -1.71 -1.89 0.70
C LYS A 56 -1.90 -3.21 1.44
N GLU A 57 -2.03 -4.32 0.71
CA GLU A 57 -2.07 -5.67 1.29
C GLU A 57 -0.77 -6.01 2.04
N ALA A 58 0.38 -5.73 1.42
CA ALA A 58 1.68 -5.92 2.06
C ALA A 58 1.82 -5.05 3.33
N CYS A 59 1.36 -3.79 3.29
CA CYS A 59 1.39 -2.92 4.46
C CYS A 59 0.46 -3.40 5.59
N SER A 60 -0.77 -3.83 5.27
CA SER A 60 -1.69 -4.43 6.24
C SER A 60 -1.08 -5.65 6.95
N LYS A 61 -0.37 -6.50 6.21
CA LYS A 61 0.37 -7.65 6.78
C LYS A 61 1.52 -7.18 7.68
N ALA A 62 2.30 -6.18 7.25
CA ALA A 62 3.38 -5.62 8.05
C ALA A 62 2.90 -4.96 9.36
N LEU A 63 1.70 -4.37 9.36
CA LEU A 63 1.03 -3.84 10.56
C LEU A 63 0.48 -4.94 11.50
N GLY A 64 0.58 -6.21 11.11
CA GLY A 64 0.15 -7.37 11.92
C GLY A 64 -1.37 -7.52 12.04
N THR A 65 -2.12 -6.97 11.10
CA THR A 65 -3.60 -6.90 11.17
C THR A 65 -4.28 -7.79 10.13
N GLY A 66 -3.66 -7.93 8.95
CA GLY A 66 -4.20 -8.73 7.84
C GLY A 66 -5.55 -8.21 7.33
N LEU A 67 -6.29 -9.03 6.58
CA LEU A 67 -7.60 -8.69 5.99
C LEU A 67 -8.77 -8.59 6.99
N ARG A 68 -8.52 -8.12 8.23
CA ARG A 68 -9.62 -7.98 9.21
C ARG A 68 -10.61 -6.92 8.74
N MET A 69 -11.89 -7.26 8.84
CA MET A 69 -13.02 -6.39 8.51
C MET A 69 -12.95 -5.12 9.37
N GLY A 70 -12.72 -3.97 8.74
CA GLY A 70 -12.59 -2.67 9.43
C GLY A 70 -11.44 -1.80 8.91
N ILE A 71 -10.53 -2.35 8.10
CA ILE A 71 -9.43 -1.56 7.52
C ILE A 71 -9.97 -0.59 6.46
N SER A 72 -9.74 0.70 6.69
CA SER A 72 -9.85 1.73 5.66
C SER A 72 -8.64 1.61 4.74
N TRP A 73 -8.84 1.06 3.53
CA TRP A 73 -7.77 0.95 2.52
C TRP A 73 -7.14 2.28 2.14
N ARG A 74 -7.89 3.37 2.29
CA ARG A 74 -7.42 4.74 1.99
C ARG A 74 -6.51 5.30 3.07
N ASP A 75 -6.44 4.66 4.23
CA ASP A 75 -5.51 5.01 5.30
C ASP A 75 -4.08 4.58 5.01
N MET A 76 -3.85 3.83 3.92
CA MET A 76 -2.53 3.45 3.44
C MET A 76 -2.41 3.95 2.01
N ALA A 77 -1.49 4.86 1.71
CA ALA A 77 -1.37 5.48 0.40
C ALA A 77 0.04 5.37 -0.14
N VAL A 78 0.18 4.96 -1.40
CA VAL A 78 1.47 4.98 -2.07
C VAL A 78 1.61 6.21 -2.95
N SER A 79 2.66 6.98 -2.70
CA SER A 79 3.12 8.03 -3.58
C SER A 79 4.54 7.71 -4.09
N ASN A 80 5.15 8.63 -4.84
CA ASN A 80 6.52 8.48 -5.31
C ASN A 80 7.26 9.79 -5.04
N LEU A 81 8.51 9.68 -4.57
CA LEU A 81 9.44 10.80 -4.54
C LEU A 81 9.75 11.27 -5.97
N ARG A 82 10.36 12.46 -6.10
CA ARG A 82 10.80 12.99 -7.40
C ARG A 82 11.76 12.06 -8.14
N THR A 83 12.53 11.26 -7.41
CA THR A 83 13.43 10.23 -7.94
C THR A 83 12.70 9.01 -8.53
N GLY A 84 11.39 8.88 -8.28
CA GLY A 84 10.59 7.72 -8.68
C GLY A 84 10.47 6.65 -7.60
N GLN A 85 11.27 6.71 -6.52
CA GLN A 85 11.17 5.77 -5.41
C GLN A 85 9.75 5.79 -4.79
N PRO A 86 9.08 4.63 -4.63
CA PRO A 86 7.78 4.58 -3.97
C PRO A 86 7.94 4.83 -2.46
N VAL A 87 6.97 5.52 -1.88
CA VAL A 87 6.86 5.72 -0.43
C VAL A 87 5.45 5.39 0.02
N MET A 88 5.31 4.93 1.26
CA MET A 88 4.04 4.57 1.87
C MET A 88 3.75 5.54 3.01
N GLU A 89 2.60 6.20 2.93
CA GLU A 89 2.08 7.04 4.00
C GLU A 89 0.88 6.35 4.64
N VAL A 90 0.78 6.44 5.96
CA VAL A 90 -0.36 5.92 6.72
C VAL A 90 -1.06 7.00 7.52
N THR A 91 -2.39 6.94 7.55
CA THR A 91 -3.26 7.85 8.31
C THR A 91 -4.28 7.04 9.12
N GLY A 92 -5.14 7.73 9.86
CA GLY A 92 -6.27 7.11 10.57
C GLY A 92 -5.88 5.85 11.34
N TRP A 93 -6.63 4.78 11.14
CA TRP A 93 -6.41 3.53 11.87
C TRP A 93 -5.04 2.90 11.59
N ALA A 94 -4.52 3.01 10.36
CA ALA A 94 -3.22 2.43 10.00
C ALA A 94 -2.08 3.16 10.72
N LYS A 95 -2.21 4.48 10.88
CA LYS A 95 -1.30 5.29 11.70
C LYS A 95 -1.41 4.93 13.17
N ASP A 96 -2.61 4.86 13.74
CA ASP A 96 -2.80 4.49 15.15
C ASP A 96 -2.16 3.12 15.45
N ARG A 97 -2.30 2.18 14.51
CA ARG A 97 -1.65 0.87 14.61
C ARG A 97 -0.13 0.98 14.55
N LEU A 98 0.42 1.73 13.60
CA LEU A 98 1.86 1.95 13.48
C LEU A 98 2.43 2.54 14.78
N ASP A 99 1.79 3.58 15.30
CA ASP A 99 2.20 4.25 16.54
C ASP A 99 2.15 3.27 17.72
N SER A 100 1.10 2.45 17.83
CA SER A 100 0.99 1.43 18.90
C SER A 100 2.09 0.36 18.88
N MET A 101 2.67 0.10 17.70
CA MET A 101 3.76 -0.86 17.53
C MET A 101 5.14 -0.21 17.70
N THR A 102 5.20 1.12 17.72
CA THR A 102 6.46 1.87 17.78
C THR A 102 6.91 2.02 19.24
N PRO A 103 8.08 1.49 19.62
CA PRO A 103 8.56 1.63 21.00
C PRO A 103 8.79 3.10 21.38
N PRO A 104 8.67 3.47 22.66
CA PRO A 104 9.06 4.79 23.13
C PRO A 104 10.49 5.15 22.72
N GLY A 105 10.72 6.43 22.39
CA GLY A 105 12.02 6.91 21.94
C GLY A 105 12.42 6.46 20.53
N HIS A 106 11.49 5.95 19.73
CA HIS A 106 11.73 5.57 18.33
C HIS A 106 10.75 6.25 17.37
N GLU A 107 11.18 6.44 16.13
CA GLU A 107 10.30 6.71 14.99
C GLU A 107 10.11 5.44 14.15
N ALA A 108 8.92 5.23 13.61
CA ALA A 108 8.66 4.15 12.66
C ALA A 108 8.75 4.64 11.21
N ILE A 109 9.47 3.89 10.38
CA ILE A 109 9.65 4.14 8.96
C ILE A 109 9.10 2.96 8.19
N ILE A 110 8.24 3.25 7.20
CA ILE A 110 7.68 2.25 6.29
C ILE A 110 8.48 2.26 4.99
N HIS A 111 9.27 1.22 4.78
CA HIS A 111 9.94 0.95 3.51
C HIS A 111 9.00 0.19 2.60
N VAL A 112 8.85 0.64 1.36
CA VAL A 112 8.04 -0.04 0.35
C VAL A 112 8.80 -0.16 -0.96
N THR A 113 8.65 -1.28 -1.64
CA THR A 113 9.09 -1.47 -3.03
C THR A 113 8.04 -2.22 -3.82
N LEU A 114 7.95 -1.93 -5.12
CA LEU A 114 6.94 -2.43 -6.04
C LEU A 114 7.61 -2.88 -7.32
N THR A 115 7.15 -4.01 -7.84
CA THR A 115 7.55 -4.53 -9.15
C THR A 115 6.35 -5.14 -9.85
N ASP A 116 6.42 -5.28 -11.16
CA ASP A 116 5.40 -5.91 -11.98
C ASP A 116 6.01 -6.53 -13.23
N ASP A 117 5.48 -7.69 -13.60
CA ASP A 117 5.66 -8.32 -14.90
C ASP A 117 4.37 -9.07 -15.21
N HIS A 118 3.75 -8.79 -16.36
CA HIS A 118 2.40 -9.24 -16.63
C HIS A 118 2.30 -10.78 -16.58
N PRO A 119 1.32 -11.37 -15.86
CA PRO A 119 0.12 -10.75 -15.28
C PRO A 119 0.23 -10.40 -13.78
N TRP A 120 1.43 -10.24 -13.23
CA TRP A 120 1.67 -10.10 -11.80
C TRP A 120 2.18 -8.72 -11.41
N ALA A 121 1.70 -8.25 -10.25
CA ALA A 121 2.24 -7.10 -9.54
C ALA A 121 2.59 -7.53 -8.12
N GLN A 122 3.77 -7.17 -7.62
CA GLN A 122 4.24 -7.54 -6.30
C GLN A 122 4.67 -6.32 -5.49
N ALA A 123 4.46 -6.40 -4.18
CA ALA A 123 4.98 -5.44 -3.23
C ALA A 123 5.71 -6.13 -2.06
N PHE A 124 6.69 -5.42 -1.53
CA PHE A 124 7.31 -5.72 -0.24
C PHE A 124 7.23 -4.48 0.65
N VAL A 125 6.91 -4.69 1.92
CA VAL A 125 6.88 -3.67 2.96
C VAL A 125 7.68 -4.15 4.17
N VAL A 126 8.53 -3.26 4.70
CA VAL A 126 9.23 -3.44 5.97
C VAL A 126 8.97 -2.23 6.83
N ILE A 127 8.52 -2.44 8.05
CA ILE A 127 8.37 -1.39 9.06
C ILE A 127 9.56 -1.47 10.00
N GLU A 128 10.34 -0.40 10.07
CA GLU A 128 11.53 -0.27 10.89
C GLU A 128 11.30 0.77 11.98
N ALA A 129 11.56 0.43 13.25
CA ALA A 129 11.71 1.42 14.31
C ALA A 129 13.17 1.86 14.41
N ARG A 130 13.42 3.17 14.29
CA ARG A 130 14.73 3.80 14.47
C ARG A 130 14.74 4.63 15.75
N PRO A 131 15.79 4.58 16.58
CA PRO A 131 15.90 5.45 17.74
C PRO A 131 15.84 6.93 17.32
N LEU A 132 15.09 7.73 18.08
CA LEU A 132 15.15 9.18 17.95
C LEU A 132 16.56 9.64 18.38
N SER A 133 17.12 10.57 17.62
CA SER A 133 18.43 11.19 17.91
C SER A 133 18.29 12.39 18.82
#